data_AF-A0A077HI20-F1
#
_entry.id   AF-A0A077HI20-F1
#
_cell.length_a   1.000
_cell.length_b   1.000
_cell.length_c   1.000
_cell.angle_alpha   90.00
_cell.angle_beta   90.00
_cell.angle_gamma   90.00
#
_symmetry.space_group_name_H-M   'P 1'
#
loop_
_entity.id
_entity.type
_entity.pdbx_description
1 polymer ?
#
loop_
_entity_poly.entity_id
_entity_poly.type
_entity_poly.pdbx_seq_one_letter_code
_entity_poly.pdbx_strand_id
1 'polypeptide(L)'
;MRSTLHTMFAHAPVAAFFDLDKTIIATSSAFAFGKEFFKGGMITRQEAWEISLSKAQYMLVGQSSEKMDTTRDTLAQMVAGWEVEDIQRITRETLREVVAPAIYAEARELIAAHKNAGHHVIIISASARILVEPIAQELGVDTVVATEMAVKDGRLTGEVTRYLKGGAKAEAVRQFAAEHDFDLTNSYAYSDSATDIPMLELVGNPVAVNPDRALKKHALANGWQARTFKNPEPLFQMPNAREVGIGAGVIAGVTALAVAGVFIARAVGGKGSDDKRHSA
;
A
#
# COMPACT_ATOMS: atom_id res chain seq x y z
N MET A 1 0.59 -16.26 -58.97
CA MET A 1 1.07 -15.08 -58.22
C MET A 1 0.79 -15.31 -56.76
N ARG A 2 1.84 -15.28 -55.93
CA ARG A 2 1.81 -15.53 -54.48
C ARG A 2 1.06 -14.39 -53.78
N SER A 3 0.15 -14.72 -52.87
CA SER A 3 -0.20 -13.84 -51.74
C SER A 3 -0.81 -14.68 -50.63
N THR A 4 0.03 -15.47 -49.98
CA THR A 4 -0.25 -16.03 -48.66
C THR A 4 0.03 -14.92 -47.67
N LEU A 5 -0.97 -14.07 -47.41
CA LEU A 5 -0.89 -13.06 -46.36
C LEU A 5 -0.83 -13.79 -45.02
N HIS A 6 0.35 -13.72 -44.41
CA HIS A 6 0.59 -14.04 -43.01
C HIS A 6 -0.46 -13.32 -42.17
N THR A 7 -1.46 -14.07 -41.68
CA THR A 7 -2.14 -13.69 -40.46
C THR A 7 -1.13 -14.00 -39.36
N MET A 8 -0.29 -13.03 -39.01
CA MET A 8 0.43 -13.10 -37.75
C MET A 8 -0.65 -13.13 -36.67
N PHE A 9 -0.81 -14.27 -36.00
CA PHE A 9 -1.62 -14.34 -34.78
C PHE A 9 -1.02 -13.31 -33.83
N ALA A 10 -1.68 -12.16 -33.69
CA ALA A 10 -1.36 -11.25 -32.61
C ALA A 10 -1.66 -12.03 -31.32
N HIS A 11 -0.61 -12.39 -30.58
CA HIS A 11 -0.79 -13.02 -29.28
C HIS A 11 -1.63 -12.09 -28.41
N ALA A 12 -2.61 -12.65 -27.72
CA ALA A 12 -3.42 -11.89 -26.78
C ALA A 12 -2.50 -11.17 -25.76
N PRO A 13 -2.79 -9.91 -25.43
CA PRO A 13 -1.91 -9.09 -24.60
C PRO A 13 -1.69 -9.71 -23.22
N VAL A 14 -0.50 -9.49 -22.67
CA VAL A 14 -0.11 -9.96 -21.34
C VAL A 14 -0.28 -8.85 -20.32
N ALA A 15 -0.87 -9.16 -19.17
CA ALA A 15 -1.01 -8.24 -18.05
C ALA A 15 -0.12 -8.63 -16.86
N ALA A 16 0.28 -7.64 -16.08
CA ALA A 16 0.95 -7.80 -14.80
C ALA A 16 0.19 -7.02 -13.72
N PHE A 17 -0.51 -7.75 -12.86
CA PHE A 17 -1.33 -7.20 -11.79
C PHE A 17 -0.53 -7.10 -10.49
N PHE A 18 -0.41 -5.89 -9.95
CA PHE A 18 0.33 -5.64 -8.71
C PHE A 18 -0.61 -5.21 -7.60
N ASP A 19 -0.62 -5.95 -6.50
CA ASP A 19 -1.05 -5.38 -5.24
C ASP A 19 -0.14 -4.22 -4.83
N LEU A 20 -0.68 -3.29 -4.03
CA LEU A 20 0.01 -2.06 -3.64
C LEU A 20 0.65 -2.19 -2.26
N ASP A 21 -0.17 -2.33 -1.23
CA ASP A 21 0.24 -2.21 0.17
C ASP A 21 1.11 -3.40 0.54
N LYS A 22 2.32 -3.18 1.09
CA LYS A 22 3.33 -4.22 1.41
C LYS A 22 3.89 -5.02 0.22
N THR A 23 3.34 -4.83 -0.98
CA THR A 23 3.81 -5.43 -2.22
C THR A 23 4.70 -4.45 -3.01
N ILE A 24 4.16 -3.31 -3.43
CA ILE A 24 4.91 -2.23 -4.09
C ILE A 24 5.53 -1.29 -3.04
N ILE A 25 4.75 -0.92 -2.03
CA ILE A 25 5.19 -0.03 -0.93
C ILE A 25 5.45 -0.85 0.33
N ALA A 26 6.49 -0.53 1.10
CA ALA A 26 6.88 -1.22 2.32
C ALA A 26 5.94 -1.01 3.52
N THR A 27 4.81 -0.34 3.30
CA THR A 27 3.83 0.02 4.32
C THR A 27 2.41 -0.05 3.73
N SER A 28 1.39 0.17 4.56
CA SER A 28 0.04 0.40 4.03
C SER A 28 -0.10 1.85 3.58
N SER A 29 -0.70 2.07 2.41
CA SER A 29 -0.96 3.41 1.88
C SER A 29 -1.86 4.23 2.81
N ALA A 30 -2.89 3.61 3.41
CA ALA A 30 -3.73 4.26 4.42
C ALA A 30 -2.92 4.75 5.63
N PHE A 31 -1.92 3.97 6.08
CA PHE A 31 -1.03 4.38 7.16
C PHE A 31 -0.07 5.48 6.72
N ALA A 32 0.46 5.38 5.49
CA ALA A 32 1.40 6.36 4.94
C ALA A 32 0.80 7.75 4.79
N PHE A 33 -0.50 7.86 4.47
CA PHE A 33 -1.20 9.15 4.39
C PHE A 33 -1.89 9.56 5.71
N GLY A 34 -2.24 8.60 6.58
CA GLY A 34 -3.05 8.87 7.78
C GLY A 34 -2.42 9.85 8.75
N LYS A 35 -1.07 9.83 8.91
CA LYS A 35 -0.36 10.78 9.78
C LYS A 35 -0.44 12.21 9.22
N GLU A 36 -0.40 12.37 7.91
CA GLU A 36 -0.44 13.66 7.24
C GLU A 36 -1.86 14.22 7.18
N PHE A 37 -2.89 13.37 7.04
CA PHE A 37 -4.29 13.80 7.24
C PHE A 37 -4.54 14.30 8.67
N PHE A 38 -3.93 13.67 9.68
CA PHE A 38 -3.99 14.16 11.06
C PHE A 38 -3.29 15.52 11.23
N LYS A 39 -2.08 15.69 10.67
CA LYS A 39 -1.36 16.99 10.71
C LYS A 39 -2.10 18.08 9.94
N GLY A 40 -2.75 17.72 8.83
CA GLY A 40 -3.56 18.61 8.01
C GLY A 40 -4.93 18.95 8.60
N GLY A 41 -5.26 18.43 9.79
CA GLY A 41 -6.50 18.73 10.50
C GLY A 41 -7.74 17.99 10.00
N MET A 42 -7.60 17.06 9.05
CA MET A 42 -8.71 16.24 8.55
C MET A 42 -9.10 15.11 9.49
N ILE A 43 -8.14 14.61 10.27
CA ILE A 43 -8.39 13.63 11.34
C ILE A 43 -8.16 14.33 12.67
N THR A 44 -9.18 14.34 13.53
CA THR A 44 -9.10 14.84 14.90
C THR A 44 -8.39 13.84 15.82
N ARG A 45 -7.95 14.29 16.99
CA ARG A 45 -7.35 13.41 18.01
C ARG A 45 -8.31 12.32 18.48
N GLN A 46 -9.59 12.64 18.53
CA GLN A 46 -10.63 11.69 18.93
C GLN A 46 -10.80 10.60 17.86
N GLU A 47 -10.95 10.98 16.59
CA GLU A 47 -11.09 10.02 15.48
C GLU A 47 -9.84 9.13 15.36
N ALA A 48 -8.64 9.71 15.50
CA ALA A 48 -7.40 8.92 15.50
C ALA A 48 -7.37 7.87 16.62
N TRP A 49 -7.92 8.20 17.80
CA TRP A 49 -8.06 7.26 18.91
C TRP A 49 -9.09 6.18 18.62
N GLU A 50 -10.24 6.54 18.06
CA GLU A 50 -11.29 5.60 17.65
C GLU A 50 -10.80 4.62 16.58
N ILE A 51 -10.11 5.10 15.54
CA ILE A 51 -9.46 4.26 14.51
C ILE A 51 -8.49 3.27 15.16
N SER A 52 -7.69 3.74 16.12
CA SER A 52 -6.71 2.91 16.83
C SER A 52 -7.37 1.82 17.66
N LEU A 53 -8.48 2.14 18.35
CA LEU A 53 -9.29 1.17 19.10
C LEU A 53 -9.93 0.14 18.17
N SER A 54 -10.55 0.57 17.07
CA SER A 54 -11.15 -0.35 16.09
C SER A 54 -10.11 -1.30 15.49
N LYS A 55 -8.90 -0.80 15.18
CA LYS A 55 -7.80 -1.64 14.71
C LYS A 55 -7.32 -2.64 15.77
N ALA A 56 -7.22 -2.22 17.03
CA ALA A 56 -6.84 -3.11 18.13
C ALA A 56 -7.87 -4.22 18.34
N GLN A 57 -9.16 -3.87 18.34
CA GLN A 57 -10.26 -4.84 18.41
C GLN A 57 -10.24 -5.81 17.22
N TYR A 58 -10.00 -5.31 16.01
CA TYR A 58 -9.83 -6.13 14.81
C TYR A 58 -8.70 -7.17 14.97
N MET A 59 -7.54 -6.77 15.51
CA MET A 59 -6.43 -7.69 15.75
C MET A 59 -6.72 -8.73 16.84
N LEU A 60 -7.56 -8.39 17.84
CA LEU A 60 -7.87 -9.26 18.98
C LEU A 60 -8.97 -10.30 18.68
N VAL A 61 -9.97 -9.94 17.88
CA VAL A 61 -11.19 -10.75 17.72
C VAL A 61 -11.07 -11.82 16.62
N GLY A 62 -10.14 -11.67 15.68
CA GLY A 62 -10.00 -12.62 14.56
C GLY A 62 -11.15 -12.53 13.55
N GLN A 63 -10.90 -12.97 12.32
CA GLN A 63 -11.72 -12.70 11.13
C GLN A 63 -13.10 -13.38 11.19
N SER A 64 -14.18 -12.58 11.29
CA SER A 64 -15.50 -12.94 10.74
C SER A 64 -15.89 -11.92 9.67
N SER A 65 -16.57 -12.36 8.61
CA SER A 65 -16.93 -11.52 7.45
C SER A 65 -17.82 -10.33 7.84
N GLU A 66 -18.85 -10.55 8.68
CA GLU A 66 -19.76 -9.48 9.12
C GLU A 66 -19.07 -8.37 9.93
N LYS A 67 -18.04 -8.71 10.73
CA LYS A 67 -17.27 -7.72 11.50
C LYS A 67 -16.32 -6.91 10.61
N MET A 68 -16.00 -7.44 9.43
CA MET A 68 -15.10 -6.79 8.48
C MET A 68 -15.81 -5.70 7.68
N ASP A 69 -17.04 -5.95 7.26
CA ASP A 69 -17.87 -4.96 6.56
C ASP A 69 -18.21 -3.78 7.48
N THR A 70 -18.60 -4.07 8.73
CA THR A 70 -18.87 -3.03 9.74
C THR A 70 -17.64 -2.18 10.09
N THR A 71 -16.44 -2.78 10.19
CA THR A 71 -15.21 -2.02 10.43
C THR A 71 -14.87 -1.12 9.25
N ARG A 72 -15.01 -1.64 8.03
CA ARG A 72 -14.80 -0.87 6.80
C ARG A 72 -15.79 0.29 6.70
N ASP A 73 -17.07 0.04 6.92
CA ASP A 73 -18.10 1.09 6.86
C ASP A 73 -17.87 2.15 7.93
N THR A 74 -17.45 1.76 9.14
CA THR A 74 -17.06 2.71 10.20
C THR A 74 -15.90 3.61 9.75
N LEU A 75 -14.83 3.02 9.19
CA LEU A 75 -13.68 3.78 8.68
C LEU A 75 -14.05 4.66 7.48
N ALA A 76 -14.97 4.22 6.64
CA ALA A 76 -15.47 5.00 5.52
C ALA A 76 -16.31 6.19 5.98
N GLN A 77 -17.13 6.02 7.02
CA GLN A 77 -17.93 7.10 7.60
C GLN A 77 -17.06 8.17 8.28
N MET A 78 -15.89 7.81 8.82
CA MET A 78 -14.95 8.76 9.40
C MET A 78 -14.39 9.77 8.39
N VAL A 79 -14.40 9.44 7.09
CA VAL A 79 -13.94 10.36 6.04
C VAL A 79 -15.09 11.06 5.31
N ALA A 80 -16.34 10.86 5.76
CA ALA A 80 -17.49 11.54 5.19
C ALA A 80 -17.38 13.06 5.36
N GLY A 81 -17.72 13.82 4.31
CA GLY A 81 -17.64 15.27 4.28
C GLY A 81 -16.27 15.84 3.89
N TRP A 82 -15.20 15.02 3.84
CA TRP A 82 -13.88 15.47 3.39
C TRP A 82 -13.93 15.92 1.93
N GLU A 83 -13.33 17.08 1.64
CA GLU A 83 -13.20 17.58 0.28
C GLU A 83 -12.18 16.76 -0.51
N VAL A 84 -12.57 16.32 -1.70
CA VAL A 84 -11.72 15.51 -2.59
C VAL A 84 -10.46 16.27 -3.00
N GLU A 85 -10.58 17.57 -3.29
CA GLU A 85 -9.44 18.41 -3.66
C GLU A 85 -8.38 18.47 -2.55
N ASP A 86 -8.86 18.52 -1.32
CA ASP A 86 -8.08 18.69 -0.12
C ASP A 86 -7.33 17.39 0.22
N ILE A 87 -8.01 16.25 0.06
CA ILE A 87 -7.38 14.92 0.09
C ILE A 87 -6.28 14.85 -0.96
N GLN A 88 -6.60 15.16 -2.22
CA GLN A 88 -5.64 15.09 -3.32
C GLN A 88 -4.43 16.00 -3.09
N ARG A 89 -4.63 17.19 -2.52
CA ARG A 89 -3.55 18.11 -2.15
C ARG A 89 -2.61 17.47 -1.12
N ILE A 90 -3.15 16.99 0.00
CA ILE A 90 -2.35 16.32 1.04
C ILE A 90 -1.67 15.07 0.50
N THR A 91 -2.36 14.27 -0.32
CA THR A 91 -1.81 13.07 -0.93
C THR A 91 -0.63 13.41 -1.85
N ARG A 92 -0.72 14.46 -2.68
CA ARG A 92 0.39 14.93 -3.53
C ARG A 92 1.60 15.42 -2.72
N GLU A 93 1.35 16.17 -1.65
CA GLU A 93 2.40 16.67 -0.74
C GLU A 93 3.11 15.50 -0.04
N THR A 94 2.32 14.55 0.48
CA THR A 94 2.81 13.38 1.22
C THR A 94 3.52 12.36 0.32
N LEU A 95 3.14 12.30 -0.96
CA LEU A 95 3.69 11.34 -1.92
C LEU A 95 5.21 11.43 -1.98
N ARG A 96 5.78 12.63 -2.09
CA ARG A 96 7.23 12.82 -2.22
C ARG A 96 8.00 12.55 -0.93
N GLU A 97 7.43 12.94 0.20
CA GLU A 97 8.13 12.93 1.50
C GLU A 97 8.03 11.59 2.23
N VAL A 98 6.92 10.88 2.06
CA VAL A 98 6.60 9.68 2.86
C VAL A 98 6.45 8.45 1.98
N VAL A 99 5.72 8.54 0.88
CA VAL A 99 5.33 7.35 0.11
C VAL A 99 6.39 6.93 -0.88
N ALA A 100 6.97 7.86 -1.64
CA ALA A 100 8.00 7.54 -2.61
C ALA A 100 9.22 6.86 -1.97
N PRO A 101 9.71 7.29 -0.78
CA PRO A 101 10.74 6.55 -0.04
C PRO A 101 10.33 5.19 0.48
N ALA A 102 9.03 4.91 0.58
CA ALA A 102 8.53 3.62 0.99
C ALA A 102 8.35 2.64 -0.18
N ILE A 103 8.46 3.09 -1.44
CA ILE A 103 8.37 2.20 -2.60
C ILE A 103 9.63 1.33 -2.66
N TYR A 104 9.46 0.02 -2.81
CA TYR A 104 10.57 -0.90 -3.03
C TYR A 104 11.23 -0.63 -4.39
N ALA A 105 12.55 -0.47 -4.40
CA ALA A 105 13.33 -0.37 -5.63
C ALA A 105 13.09 -1.59 -6.53
N GLU A 106 13.02 -2.77 -5.92
CA GLU A 106 12.75 -4.02 -6.62
C GLU A 106 11.36 -4.04 -7.29
N ALA A 107 10.38 -3.34 -6.71
CA ALA A 107 9.06 -3.19 -7.33
C ALA A 107 9.12 -2.26 -8.55
N ARG A 108 9.89 -1.16 -8.49
CA ARG A 108 10.12 -0.27 -9.63
C ARG A 108 10.81 -0.98 -10.78
N GLU A 109 11.87 -1.73 -10.48
CA GLU A 109 12.59 -2.55 -11.45
C GLU A 109 11.68 -3.57 -12.13
N LEU A 110 10.83 -4.24 -11.35
CA LEU A 110 9.91 -5.25 -11.87
C LEU A 110 8.81 -4.63 -12.75
N ILE A 111 8.25 -3.50 -12.34
CA ILE A 111 7.30 -2.72 -13.16
C ILE A 111 7.96 -2.30 -14.48
N ALA A 112 9.18 -1.77 -14.44
CA ALA A 112 9.92 -1.38 -15.63
C ALA A 112 10.21 -2.57 -16.55
N ALA A 113 10.58 -3.72 -15.99
CA ALA A 113 10.81 -4.95 -16.75
C ALA A 113 9.54 -5.41 -17.51
N HIS A 114 8.36 -5.36 -16.87
CA HIS A 114 7.10 -5.68 -17.54
C HIS A 114 6.77 -4.71 -18.68
N LYS A 115 6.94 -3.40 -18.45
CA LYS A 115 6.74 -2.38 -19.48
C LYS A 115 7.68 -2.59 -20.67
N ASN A 116 8.95 -2.89 -20.41
CA ASN A 116 9.96 -3.17 -21.44
C ASN A 116 9.65 -4.45 -22.23
N ALA A 117 8.97 -5.42 -21.60
CA ALA A 117 8.47 -6.62 -22.26
C ALA A 117 7.17 -6.40 -23.05
N GLY A 118 6.61 -5.18 -23.04
CA GLY A 118 5.35 -4.86 -23.70
C GLY A 118 4.10 -5.33 -22.95
N HIS A 119 4.24 -5.69 -21.66
CA HIS A 119 3.10 -6.10 -20.85
C HIS A 119 2.34 -4.87 -20.33
N HIS A 120 1.03 -5.02 -20.16
CA HIS A 120 0.21 -4.03 -19.48
C HIS A 120 0.42 -4.14 -17.97
N VAL A 121 0.85 -3.06 -17.33
CA VAL A 121 1.00 -3.01 -15.87
C VAL A 121 -0.25 -2.41 -15.25
N ILE A 122 -0.85 -3.12 -14.29
CA ILE A 122 -2.07 -2.72 -13.59
C ILE A 122 -1.80 -2.76 -12.08
N ILE A 123 -2.14 -1.69 -11.36
CA ILE A 123 -2.18 -1.72 -9.90
C ILE A 123 -3.59 -2.09 -9.47
N ILE A 124 -3.71 -3.13 -8.65
CA ILE A 124 -4.96 -3.61 -8.08
C ILE A 124 -4.94 -3.57 -6.55
N SER A 125 -5.76 -2.73 -5.92
CA SER A 125 -5.63 -2.43 -4.49
C SER A 125 -6.95 -2.45 -3.75
N ALA A 126 -6.91 -2.90 -2.49
CA ALA A 126 -8.03 -2.75 -1.55
C ALA A 126 -8.16 -1.32 -1.00
N SER A 127 -7.13 -0.49 -1.15
CA SER A 127 -7.13 0.92 -0.73
C SER A 127 -7.96 1.78 -1.68
N ALA A 128 -8.43 2.92 -1.18
CA ALA A 128 -9.28 3.83 -1.95
C ALA A 128 -8.53 4.42 -3.15
N ARG A 129 -9.17 4.43 -4.32
CA ARG A 129 -8.60 4.93 -5.59
C ARG A 129 -7.89 6.27 -5.45
N ILE A 130 -8.49 7.22 -4.73
CA ILE A 130 -7.95 8.58 -4.49
C ILE A 130 -6.56 8.58 -3.83
N LEU A 131 -6.20 7.52 -3.09
CA LEU A 131 -4.88 7.35 -2.47
C LEU A 131 -3.91 6.56 -3.36
N VAL A 132 -4.44 5.68 -4.21
CA VAL A 132 -3.66 4.78 -5.07
C VAL A 132 -3.20 5.48 -6.34
N GLU A 133 -4.06 6.30 -6.96
CA GLU A 133 -3.76 6.98 -8.22
C GLU A 133 -2.49 7.82 -8.20
N PRO A 134 -2.22 8.65 -7.16
CA PRO A 134 -0.97 9.43 -7.13
C PRO A 134 0.28 8.54 -7.06
N ILE A 135 0.18 7.38 -6.41
CA ILE A 135 1.29 6.40 -6.34
C ILE A 135 1.48 5.73 -7.70
N ALA A 136 0.39 5.40 -8.38
CA ALA A 136 0.42 4.83 -9.72
C ALA A 136 1.06 5.79 -10.74
N GLN A 137 0.67 7.07 -10.69
CA GLN A 137 1.25 8.14 -11.52
C GLN A 137 2.76 8.29 -11.29
N GLU A 138 3.20 8.24 -10.03
CA GLU A 138 4.61 8.25 -9.64
C GLU A 138 5.40 7.03 -10.19
N LEU A 139 4.74 5.89 -10.36
CA LEU A 139 5.31 4.69 -11.00
C LEU A 139 5.16 4.70 -12.54
N GLY A 140 4.54 5.74 -13.09
CA GLY A 140 4.13 5.84 -14.50
C GLY A 140 3.16 4.73 -14.92
N VAL A 141 2.33 4.24 -14.00
CA VAL A 141 1.32 3.21 -14.25
C VAL A 141 -0.04 3.88 -14.42
N ASP A 142 -0.60 3.81 -15.62
CA ASP A 142 -1.84 4.52 -15.95
C ASP A 142 -3.11 3.78 -15.54
N THR A 143 -3.01 2.47 -15.27
CA THR A 143 -4.17 1.62 -15.00
C THR A 143 -4.26 1.24 -13.52
N VAL A 144 -5.34 1.70 -12.86
CA VAL A 144 -5.63 1.44 -11.45
C VAL A 144 -7.03 0.83 -11.28
N VAL A 145 -7.07 -0.33 -10.63
CA VAL A 145 -8.29 -1.02 -10.20
C VAL A 145 -8.33 -1.02 -8.67
N ALA A 146 -9.12 -0.14 -8.08
CA ALA A 146 -9.07 0.10 -6.63
C ALA A 146 -10.48 0.13 -5.99
N THR A 147 -10.52 0.28 -4.67
CA THR A 147 -11.77 0.52 -3.93
C THR A 147 -12.32 1.90 -4.30
N GLU A 148 -13.61 1.97 -4.62
CA GLU A 148 -14.29 3.19 -5.05
C GLU A 148 -15.14 3.75 -3.92
N MET A 149 -15.02 5.06 -3.68
CA MET A 149 -15.80 5.81 -2.70
C MET A 149 -16.79 6.71 -3.44
N ALA A 150 -18.04 6.82 -2.96
CA ALA A 150 -19.01 7.74 -3.53
C ALA A 150 -18.66 9.19 -3.19
N VAL A 151 -18.71 10.04 -4.21
CA VAL A 151 -18.46 11.49 -4.12
C VAL A 151 -19.74 12.24 -4.46
N LYS A 152 -20.09 13.23 -3.65
CA LYS A 152 -21.20 14.16 -3.92
C LYS A 152 -20.75 15.57 -3.59
N ASP A 153 -21.01 16.51 -4.49
CA ASP A 153 -20.67 17.93 -4.34
C ASP A 153 -19.18 18.16 -3.97
N GLY A 154 -18.29 17.38 -4.60
CA GLY A 154 -16.84 17.45 -4.37
C GLY A 154 -16.37 16.84 -3.04
N ARG A 155 -17.24 16.15 -2.29
CA ARG A 155 -16.93 15.57 -0.97
C ARG A 155 -17.18 14.08 -0.94
N LEU A 156 -16.41 13.36 -0.12
CA LEU A 156 -16.68 11.96 0.18
C LEU A 156 -18.01 11.82 0.94
N THR A 157 -18.85 10.88 0.53
CA THR A 157 -20.14 10.60 1.18
C THR A 157 -20.02 9.63 2.36
N GLY A 158 -18.88 8.94 2.48
CA GLY A 158 -18.70 7.81 3.39
C GLY A 158 -19.29 6.49 2.89
N GLU A 159 -19.99 6.49 1.76
CA GLU A 159 -20.40 5.27 1.06
C GLU A 159 -19.26 4.75 0.19
N VAL A 160 -19.10 3.44 0.17
CA VAL A 160 -18.06 2.78 -0.61
C VAL A 160 -18.71 1.87 -1.65
N THR A 161 -18.73 2.34 -2.90
CA THR A 161 -19.51 1.77 -4.01
C THR A 161 -18.90 0.50 -4.59
N ARG A 162 -17.60 0.29 -4.39
CA ARG A 162 -16.91 -0.94 -4.80
C ARG A 162 -15.79 -1.27 -3.83
N TYR A 163 -15.78 -2.48 -3.25
CA TYR A 163 -14.71 -2.93 -2.35
C TYR A 163 -13.80 -3.97 -3.00
N LEU A 164 -12.51 -3.68 -3.13
CA LEU A 164 -11.53 -4.54 -3.81
C LEU A 164 -10.71 -5.36 -2.81
N LYS A 165 -11.36 -6.19 -2.00
CA LYS A 165 -10.67 -7.09 -1.06
C LYS A 165 -10.93 -8.56 -1.36
N GLY A 166 -9.86 -9.35 -1.33
CA GLY A 166 -9.91 -10.80 -1.51
C GLY A 166 -10.59 -11.22 -2.81
N GLY A 167 -11.65 -12.03 -2.72
CA GLY A 167 -12.38 -12.52 -3.90
C GLY A 167 -12.86 -11.44 -4.86
N ALA A 168 -13.12 -10.21 -4.37
CA ALA A 168 -13.50 -9.09 -5.22
C ALA A 168 -12.35 -8.61 -6.15
N LYS A 169 -11.09 -8.76 -5.73
CA LYS A 169 -9.94 -8.50 -6.63
C LYS A 169 -9.88 -9.53 -7.74
N ALA A 170 -10.10 -10.81 -7.42
CA ALA A 170 -10.12 -11.88 -8.40
C ALA A 170 -11.22 -11.65 -9.45
N GLU A 171 -12.41 -11.24 -9.01
CA GLU A 171 -13.50 -10.87 -9.92
C GLU A 171 -13.15 -9.67 -10.78
N ALA A 172 -12.54 -8.64 -10.19
CA ALA A 172 -12.09 -7.47 -10.94
C ALA A 172 -11.03 -7.82 -12.00
N VAL A 173 -10.08 -8.72 -11.70
CA VAL A 173 -9.10 -9.21 -12.68
C VAL A 173 -9.79 -9.96 -13.81
N ARG A 174 -10.73 -10.87 -13.51
CA ARG A 174 -11.48 -11.59 -14.55
C ARG A 174 -12.25 -10.65 -15.47
N GLN A 175 -12.98 -9.70 -14.89
CA GLN A 175 -13.74 -8.72 -15.66
C GLN A 175 -12.80 -7.86 -16.52
N PHE A 176 -11.74 -7.32 -15.93
CA PHE A 176 -10.81 -6.45 -16.64
C PHE A 176 -10.08 -7.20 -17.77
N ALA A 177 -9.71 -8.46 -17.54
CA ALA A 177 -9.12 -9.33 -18.55
C ALA A 177 -10.06 -9.64 -19.70
N ALA A 178 -11.34 -9.91 -19.42
CA ALA A 178 -12.34 -10.14 -20.46
C ALA A 178 -12.61 -8.87 -21.29
N GLU A 179 -12.61 -7.69 -20.67
CA GLU A 179 -12.83 -6.40 -21.36
C GLU A 179 -11.67 -5.99 -22.28
N HIS A 180 -10.45 -6.47 -22.01
CA HIS A 180 -9.23 -6.08 -22.72
C HIS A 180 -8.55 -7.26 -23.43
N ASP A 181 -9.23 -8.41 -23.51
CA ASP A 181 -8.74 -9.64 -24.12
C ASP A 181 -7.37 -10.11 -23.58
N PHE A 182 -7.08 -9.91 -22.29
CA PHE A 182 -5.81 -10.33 -21.69
C PHE A 182 -5.69 -11.86 -21.60
N ASP A 183 -4.53 -12.37 -21.99
CA ASP A 183 -4.18 -13.77 -21.76
C ASP A 183 -3.73 -13.98 -20.31
N LEU A 184 -4.68 -14.37 -19.45
CA LEU A 184 -4.37 -14.66 -18.05
C LEU A 184 -3.38 -15.81 -17.88
N THR A 185 -3.33 -16.77 -18.81
CA THR A 185 -2.39 -17.90 -18.73
C THR A 185 -0.94 -17.44 -18.88
N ASN A 186 -0.69 -16.39 -19.65
CA ASN A 186 0.64 -15.79 -19.77
C ASN A 186 0.85 -14.55 -18.87
N SER A 187 -0.19 -14.12 -18.16
CA SER A 187 -0.15 -12.96 -17.25
C SER A 187 0.48 -13.26 -15.91
N TYR A 188 0.71 -12.19 -15.15
CA TYR A 188 1.42 -12.19 -13.87
C TYR A 188 0.57 -11.52 -12.78
N ALA A 189 0.74 -11.95 -11.54
CA ALA A 189 0.12 -11.32 -10.39
C ALA A 189 1.07 -11.35 -9.18
N TYR A 190 1.11 -10.24 -8.43
CA TYR A 190 2.02 -10.00 -7.31
C TYR A 190 1.25 -9.58 -6.06
N SER A 191 1.45 -10.25 -4.93
CA SER A 191 0.86 -9.87 -3.64
C SER A 191 1.64 -10.41 -2.42
N ASP A 192 1.51 -9.74 -1.27
CA ASP A 192 2.00 -10.17 0.04
C ASP A 192 0.98 -10.97 0.86
N SER A 193 -0.31 -10.90 0.50
CA SER A 193 -1.38 -11.36 1.38
C SER A 193 -2.05 -12.64 0.92
N ALA A 194 -2.34 -13.54 1.87
CA ALA A 194 -3.16 -14.72 1.61
C ALA A 194 -4.59 -14.38 1.16
N THR A 195 -5.07 -13.16 1.46
CA THR A 195 -6.38 -12.71 0.98
C THR A 195 -6.45 -12.64 -0.54
N ASP A 196 -5.31 -12.44 -1.21
CA ASP A 196 -5.21 -12.31 -2.66
C ASP A 196 -4.91 -13.65 -3.37
N ILE A 197 -4.88 -14.79 -2.66
CA ILE A 197 -4.73 -16.12 -3.27
C ILE A 197 -5.71 -16.33 -4.44
N PRO A 198 -7.02 -16.01 -4.34
CA PRO A 198 -7.94 -16.18 -5.45
C PRO A 198 -7.60 -15.35 -6.69
N MET A 199 -6.89 -14.22 -6.53
CA MET A 199 -6.41 -13.41 -7.65
C MET A 199 -5.14 -14.02 -8.26
N LEU A 200 -4.21 -14.47 -7.42
CA LEU A 200 -2.97 -15.14 -7.84
C LEU A 200 -3.27 -16.44 -8.61
N GLU A 201 -4.28 -17.21 -8.19
CA GLU A 201 -4.70 -18.45 -8.87
C GLU A 201 -5.24 -18.25 -10.29
N LEU A 202 -5.59 -17.03 -10.69
CA LEU A 202 -6.14 -16.75 -12.03
C LEU A 202 -5.07 -16.67 -13.12
N VAL A 203 -3.82 -16.39 -12.75
CA VAL A 203 -2.76 -16.14 -13.72
C VAL A 203 -1.81 -17.33 -13.82
N GLY A 204 -1.14 -17.50 -14.95
CA GLY A 204 -0.14 -18.57 -15.07
C GLY A 204 1.18 -18.26 -14.36
N ASN A 205 1.45 -17.00 -14.00
CA ASN A 205 2.67 -16.59 -13.31
C ASN A 205 2.38 -15.89 -11.96
N PRO A 206 1.88 -16.60 -10.94
CA PRO A 206 1.67 -16.06 -9.61
C PRO A 206 3.00 -15.87 -8.86
N VAL A 207 3.17 -14.72 -8.21
CA VAL A 207 4.37 -14.40 -7.44
C VAL A 207 4.01 -13.86 -6.07
N ALA A 208 4.44 -14.56 -5.03
CA ALA A 208 4.32 -14.13 -3.65
C ALA A 208 5.45 -13.16 -3.29
N VAL A 209 5.14 -11.91 -2.96
CA VAL A 209 6.13 -10.87 -2.62
C VAL A 209 6.07 -10.60 -1.13
N ASN A 210 7.18 -10.79 -0.39
CA ASN A 210 7.20 -10.61 1.06
C ASN A 210 6.01 -11.29 1.80
N PRO A 211 5.66 -12.55 1.46
CA PRO A 211 4.36 -13.10 1.81
C PRO A 211 4.14 -13.26 3.30
N ASP A 212 2.90 -13.03 3.73
CA ASP A 212 2.43 -13.45 5.04
C ASP A 212 2.57 -14.97 5.24
N ARG A 213 2.42 -15.45 6.48
CA ARG A 213 2.64 -16.87 6.81
C ARG A 213 1.71 -17.80 6.01
N ALA A 214 0.46 -17.39 5.76
CA ALA A 214 -0.51 -18.21 5.07
C ALA A 214 -0.23 -18.25 3.56
N LEU A 215 0.09 -17.12 2.94
CA LEU A 215 0.48 -17.05 1.54
C LEU A 215 1.78 -17.80 1.30
N LYS A 216 2.77 -17.67 2.20
CA LYS A 216 4.03 -18.41 2.11
C LYS A 216 3.81 -19.92 2.10
N LYS A 217 2.92 -20.42 2.97
CA LYS A 217 2.56 -21.85 3.02
C LYS A 217 1.88 -22.29 1.72
N HIS A 218 0.94 -21.49 1.21
CA HIS A 218 0.23 -21.78 -0.03
C HIS A 218 1.15 -21.77 -1.25
N ALA A 219 2.02 -20.76 -1.36
CA ALA A 219 3.01 -20.64 -2.42
C ALA A 219 3.96 -21.85 -2.45
N LEU A 220 4.46 -22.29 -1.28
CA LEU A 220 5.31 -23.48 -1.18
C LEU A 220 4.57 -24.75 -1.63
N ALA A 221 3.30 -24.91 -1.23
CA ALA A 221 2.50 -26.08 -1.58
C ALA A 221 2.19 -26.17 -3.08
N ASN A 222 2.07 -25.02 -3.76
CA ASN A 222 1.71 -24.94 -5.18
C ASN A 222 2.89 -24.60 -6.10
N GLY A 223 4.12 -24.55 -5.57
CA GLY A 223 5.32 -24.26 -6.35
C GLY A 223 5.38 -22.82 -6.92
N TRP A 224 4.68 -21.86 -6.31
CA TRP A 224 4.69 -20.48 -6.77
C TRP A 224 6.04 -19.80 -6.48
N GLN A 225 6.43 -18.87 -7.34
CA GLN A 225 7.61 -18.06 -7.11
C GLN A 225 7.41 -17.19 -5.86
N ALA A 226 8.42 -17.14 -4.98
CA ALA A 226 8.48 -16.18 -3.89
C ALA A 226 9.61 -15.18 -4.13
N ARG A 227 9.34 -13.89 -3.89
CA ARG A 227 10.32 -12.80 -3.93
C ARG A 227 10.40 -12.12 -2.57
N THR A 228 11.58 -11.63 -2.25
CA THR A 228 11.81 -10.82 -1.04
C THR A 228 12.32 -9.46 -1.46
N PHE A 229 11.56 -8.42 -1.18
CA PHE A 229 11.95 -7.02 -1.38
C PHE A 229 12.39 -6.42 -0.05
N LYS A 230 13.53 -5.73 -0.04
CA LYS A 230 14.18 -5.22 1.17
C LYS A 230 14.61 -3.76 1.05
N ASN A 231 14.61 -3.19 -0.15
CA ASN A 231 15.21 -1.88 -0.41
C ASN A 231 14.14 -0.81 -0.69
N PRO A 232 13.50 -0.22 0.34
CA PRO A 232 12.71 0.99 0.14
C PRO A 232 13.66 2.15 -0.23
N GLU A 233 13.42 2.81 -1.36
CA GLU A 233 14.33 3.85 -1.87
C GLU A 233 13.66 5.22 -2.03
N PRO A 234 14.27 6.31 -1.51
CA PRO A 234 13.76 7.67 -1.68
C PRO A 234 13.88 8.16 -3.13
N LEU A 235 12.88 8.94 -3.57
CA LEU A 235 12.86 9.58 -4.89
C LEU A 235 14.06 10.50 -5.14
N PHE A 236 14.59 11.10 -4.07
CA PHE A 236 15.72 12.02 -4.12
C PHE A 236 16.84 11.51 -3.21
N GLN A 237 18.04 11.35 -3.77
CA GLN A 237 19.25 11.23 -2.95
C GLN A 237 19.56 12.60 -2.36
N MET A 238 19.53 12.73 -1.03
CA MET A 238 20.01 13.96 -0.40
C MET A 238 21.52 14.11 -0.69
N PRO A 239 21.99 15.32 -1.06
CA PRO A 239 23.41 15.56 -1.25
C PRO A 239 24.17 15.20 0.02
N ASN A 240 25.35 14.59 -0.15
CA ASN A 240 26.09 14.04 0.99
C ASN A 240 26.60 15.18 1.90
N ALA A 241 26.88 14.88 3.17
CA ALA A 241 27.33 15.90 4.14
C ALA A 241 28.66 16.61 3.79
N ARG A 242 29.45 16.12 2.81
CA ARG A 242 30.61 16.84 2.26
C ARG A 242 30.23 17.89 1.22
N GLU A 243 29.06 17.78 0.59
CA GLU A 243 28.57 18.73 -0.44
C GLU A 243 27.83 19.92 0.17
N VAL A 244 27.31 19.77 1.40
CA VAL A 244 26.62 20.83 2.12
C VAL A 244 27.63 21.62 2.96
N GLY A 245 28.26 22.61 2.34
CA GLY A 245 29.14 23.57 2.99
C GLY A 245 28.51 24.27 4.20
N ILE A 246 29.39 24.80 5.06
CA ILE A 246 29.19 25.35 6.41
C ILE A 246 28.12 26.46 6.44
N GLY A 247 26.86 26.06 6.35
CA GLY A 247 25.66 26.90 6.49
C GLY A 247 24.45 26.11 6.99
N ALA A 248 24.48 24.78 6.88
CA ALA A 248 23.42 23.88 7.38
C ALA A 248 23.52 23.51 8.87
N GLY A 249 24.58 23.96 9.57
CA GLY A 249 24.83 23.60 10.98
C GLY A 249 23.75 24.06 11.97
N VAL A 250 22.96 25.07 11.62
CA VAL A 250 21.86 25.57 12.46
C VAL A 250 20.59 24.71 12.32
N ILE A 251 20.37 24.07 11.17
CA ILE A 251 19.16 23.27 10.91
C ILE A 251 19.27 21.88 11.55
N ALA A 252 20.46 21.28 11.56
CA ALA A 252 20.69 19.97 12.17
C ALA A 252 20.47 19.94 13.71
N GLY A 253 20.62 21.08 14.38
CA GLY A 253 20.41 21.19 15.83
C GLY A 253 18.96 21.02 16.28
N VAL A 254 17.99 21.33 15.42
CA VAL A 254 16.56 21.24 15.77
C VAL A 254 16.04 19.81 15.63
N THR A 255 16.57 19.03 14.67
CA THR A 255 16.11 17.65 14.43
C THR A 255 16.62 16.66 15.49
N ALA A 256 17.79 16.91 16.09
CA ALA A 256 18.37 16.02 17.10
C ALA A 256 17.60 16.00 18.44
N LEU A 257 16.84 17.05 18.77
CA LEU A 257 16.08 17.13 20.02
C LEU A 257 14.78 16.30 19.99
N ALA A 258 14.24 15.97 18.81
CA ALA A 258 13.04 15.13 18.70
C ALA A 258 13.31 13.63 18.94
N VAL A 259 14.55 13.18 18.75
CA VAL A 259 14.93 11.76 18.91
C VAL A 259 15.34 11.44 20.36
N ALA A 260 15.86 12.41 21.12
CA ALA A 260 16.27 12.20 22.51
C ALA A 260 15.09 12.04 23.50
N GLY A 261 13.91 12.62 23.18
CA GLY A 261 12.74 12.55 24.05
C GLY A 261 12.11 11.15 24.19
N VAL A 262 12.36 10.25 23.23
CA VAL A 262 11.79 8.89 23.23
C VAL A 262 12.64 7.90 24.04
N PHE A 263 13.92 8.19 24.27
CA PHE A 263 14.82 7.27 24.98
C PHE A 263 14.97 7.54 26.49
N ILE A 264 14.63 8.72 26.99
CA ILE A 264 14.70 9.02 28.44
C ILE A 264 13.49 8.44 29.21
N ALA A 265 12.34 8.27 28.57
CA ALA A 265 11.14 7.73 29.22
C ALA A 265 11.23 6.22 29.56
N ARG A 266 12.23 5.48 29.06
CA ARG A 266 12.44 4.06 29.38
C ARG A 266 13.49 3.80 30.46
N ALA A 267 14.20 4.82 30.95
CA ALA A 267 15.22 4.65 31.98
C ALA A 267 14.76 5.02 33.42
N VAL A 268 13.54 5.58 33.59
CA VAL A 268 13.05 6.07 34.90
C VAL A 268 11.91 5.22 35.48
N GLY A 269 11.38 4.24 34.75
CA GLY A 269 10.25 3.40 35.19
C GLY A 269 10.61 2.11 35.95
N GLY A 270 11.87 1.89 36.31
CA GLY A 270 12.34 0.62 36.87
C GLY A 270 13.26 0.78 38.07
N LYS A 271 12.74 1.25 39.21
CA LYS A 271 13.33 1.03 40.54
C LYS A 271 12.30 1.38 41.61
N GLY A 272 11.73 0.35 42.24
CA GLY A 272 10.81 0.55 43.36
C GLY A 272 10.16 -0.71 43.91
N SER A 273 10.93 -1.66 44.42
CA SER A 273 10.51 -2.51 45.56
C SER A 273 11.69 -3.33 46.08
N ASP A 274 12.25 -2.88 47.21
CA ASP A 274 12.79 -3.66 48.35
C ASP A 274 14.02 -2.96 48.94
N ASP A 275 13.81 -2.36 50.11
CA ASP A 275 14.38 -2.86 51.37
C ASP A 275 14.34 -1.73 52.44
N LYS A 276 13.48 -1.88 53.44
CA LYS A 276 13.52 -1.10 54.69
C LYS A 276 14.12 -2.00 55.78
N ARG A 277 15.40 -1.73 56.06
CA ARG A 277 16.09 -1.61 57.36
C ARG A 277 15.67 -2.53 58.53
N HIS A 278 16.71 -3.16 59.07
CA HIS A 278 16.83 -3.88 60.35
C HIS A 278 16.32 -3.15 61.61
N SER A 279 15.84 -4.00 62.53
CA SER A 279 16.02 -4.04 64.00
C SER A 279 15.62 -2.84 64.88
N ALA A 280 14.56 -3.04 65.67
CA ALA A 280 14.58 -3.01 67.14
C ALA A 280 13.40 -3.86 67.66
#